data_AF-A0A4R2TL85-F1
#
_entry.id   AF-A0A4R2TL85-F1
#
_cell.length_a   1.000
_cell.length_b   1.000
_cell.length_c   1.000
_cell.angle_alpha   90.00
_cell.angle_beta   90.00
_cell.angle_gamma   90.00
#
_symmetry.space_group_name_H-M   'P 1'
#
loop_
_entity.id
_entity.type
_entity.pdbx_description
1 polymer ?
#
loop_
_entity_poly.entity_id
_entity_poly.type
_entity_poly.pdbx_seq_one_letter_code
_entity_poly.pdbx_strand_id
1 'polypeptide(L)'
;MPGPDGGQWNASTIRGAPTKLVGILNNPLYAGRLVWGRRQWRKNPDSEKRERRYRLRDRTEWVEVAVPELRVVDDALFDAAHAEIERRKRAPQAASPAGQTRARHLLSGLIRCSCCGANYTISGKDYYRCAGQKERGTCGNRVSVRKGPLETATLAVLQEHILADEHVRVFIEEFERELQQLTRQDTGQHDAAQKRLKQVTTEIENLYQNLLAGLASPALRAMIAEREAEKVRLKARGGAVHDRKPTAILLPHPVLVEQFRSKVASLRQSLDDALIRTEAAAVLSA
;
A
#
# COMPACT_ATOMS: atom_id res chain seq x y z
N MET A 1 25.44 7.37 -31.28
CA MET A 1 25.26 8.69 -30.63
C MET A 1 24.64 8.49 -29.26
N PRO A 2 25.28 8.94 -28.17
CA PRO A 2 24.67 8.95 -26.85
C PRO A 2 23.53 9.97 -26.78
N GLY A 3 22.65 9.82 -25.78
CA GLY A 3 21.63 10.80 -25.45
C GLY A 3 22.24 12.02 -24.73
N PRO A 4 21.42 13.05 -24.45
CA PRO A 4 21.90 14.31 -23.84
C PRO A 4 22.65 14.12 -22.52
N ASP A 5 22.20 13.18 -21.69
CA ASP A 5 22.82 12.86 -20.40
C ASP A 5 23.91 11.76 -20.50
N GLY A 6 24.47 11.53 -21.70
CA GLY A 6 25.45 10.46 -21.96
C GLY A 6 24.87 9.04 -22.02
N GLY A 7 23.61 8.86 -21.62
CA GLY A 7 22.92 7.57 -21.61
C GLY A 7 22.41 7.10 -22.99
N GLN A 8 21.66 6.00 -23.00
CA GLN A 8 21.02 5.49 -24.23
C GLN A 8 19.73 6.25 -24.56
N TRP A 9 19.46 6.44 -25.85
CA TRP A 9 18.17 6.93 -26.33
C TRP A 9 17.03 5.99 -25.90
N ASN A 10 15.95 6.58 -25.41
CA ASN A 10 14.73 5.85 -25.10
C ASN A 10 13.63 6.17 -26.12
N ALA A 11 12.75 5.21 -26.39
CA ALA A 11 11.69 5.35 -27.38
C ALA A 11 10.73 6.51 -27.06
N SER A 12 10.45 6.76 -25.77
CA SER A 12 9.58 7.86 -25.32
C SER A 12 10.18 9.25 -25.50
N THR A 13 11.50 9.41 -25.53
CA THR A 13 12.16 10.69 -25.78
C THR A 13 12.07 11.03 -27.26
N ILE A 14 12.18 10.03 -28.14
CA ILE A 14 12.09 10.25 -29.59
C ILE A 14 10.62 10.41 -30.01
N ARG A 15 9.79 9.38 -29.75
CA ARG A 15 8.39 9.32 -30.20
C ARG A 15 7.44 10.10 -29.31
N GLY A 16 7.71 10.15 -28.00
CA GLY A 16 6.88 10.84 -27.01
C GLY A 16 5.37 10.58 -27.11
N ALA A 17 4.58 11.62 -26.86
CA ALA A 17 3.13 11.55 -26.87
C ALA A 17 2.57 12.74 -27.66
N PRO A 18 1.93 12.50 -28.83
CA PRO A 18 1.39 13.55 -29.68
C PRO A 18 0.40 14.46 -28.96
N THR A 19 -0.51 13.87 -28.16
CA THR A 19 -1.52 14.62 -27.39
C THR A 19 -0.91 15.59 -26.38
N LYS A 20 0.32 15.34 -25.95
CA LYS A 20 1.05 16.16 -24.97
C LYS A 20 2.05 17.11 -25.62
N LEU A 21 2.29 16.98 -26.93
CA LEU A 21 3.36 17.65 -27.67
C LEU A 21 4.72 17.47 -26.97
N VAL A 22 5.05 16.20 -26.67
CA VAL A 22 6.32 15.80 -26.04
C VAL A 22 7.04 14.78 -26.90
N GLY A 23 8.34 14.70 -26.70
CA GLY A 23 9.26 13.92 -27.52
C GLY A 23 9.76 14.73 -28.72
N ILE A 24 10.89 14.32 -29.27
CA ILE A 24 11.58 15.00 -30.38
C ILE A 24 10.65 15.18 -31.58
N LEU A 25 9.92 14.13 -31.95
CA LEU A 25 9.09 14.16 -33.17
C LEU A 25 7.81 15.00 -33.02
N ASN A 26 7.31 15.25 -31.81
CA ASN A 26 6.07 16.03 -31.60
C ASN A 26 6.35 17.43 -31.02
N ASN A 27 7.60 17.90 -31.05
CA ASN A 27 7.94 19.21 -30.49
C ASN A 27 7.63 20.33 -31.52
N PRO A 28 6.59 21.17 -31.31
CA PRO A 28 6.19 22.18 -32.28
C PRO A 28 7.28 23.25 -32.49
N LEU A 29 8.20 23.40 -31.53
CA LEU A 29 9.31 24.33 -31.63
C LEU A 29 10.17 24.07 -32.87
N TYR A 30 10.32 22.80 -33.28
CA TYR A 30 11.09 22.47 -34.47
C TYR A 30 10.45 22.93 -35.78
N ALA A 31 9.15 23.21 -35.78
CA ALA A 31 8.44 23.85 -36.88
C ALA A 31 8.29 25.38 -36.69
N GLY A 32 8.90 25.95 -35.65
CA GLY A 32 8.81 27.38 -35.33
C GLY A 32 7.55 27.79 -34.58
N ARG A 33 6.97 26.89 -33.75
CA ARG A 33 5.80 27.18 -32.91
C ARG A 33 6.11 26.98 -31.43
N LEU A 34 5.99 28.03 -30.62
CA LEU A 34 6.17 27.96 -29.17
C LEU A 34 4.81 27.77 -28.47
N VAL A 35 4.59 26.60 -27.87
CA VAL A 35 3.33 26.26 -27.18
C VAL A 35 3.51 26.20 -25.67
N TRP A 36 2.87 27.11 -24.94
CA TRP A 36 2.92 27.21 -23.48
C TRP A 36 1.53 27.02 -22.83
N GLY A 37 1.49 26.95 -21.50
CA GLY A 37 0.23 26.78 -20.74
C GLY A 37 -0.35 25.36 -20.71
N ARG A 38 0.26 24.39 -21.41
CA ARG A 38 -0.28 23.04 -21.64
C ARG A 38 -0.59 22.20 -20.39
N ARG A 39 0.11 22.42 -19.27
CA ARG A 39 0.07 21.54 -18.08
C ARG A 39 -0.37 22.31 -16.84
N GLN A 40 -1.29 21.72 -16.10
CA GLN A 40 -1.69 22.16 -14.76
C GLN A 40 -1.16 21.17 -13.73
N TRP A 41 -0.36 21.69 -12.79
CA TRP A 41 0.18 20.90 -11.70
C TRP A 41 -0.66 21.11 -10.46
N ARG A 42 -1.04 20.02 -9.80
CA ARG A 42 -1.73 20.08 -8.50
C ARG A 42 -0.72 19.95 -7.38
N LYS A 43 -0.99 20.63 -6.27
CA LYS A 43 -0.31 20.37 -4.99
C LYS A 43 -1.16 19.37 -4.22
N ASN A 44 -0.50 18.42 -3.59
CA ASN A 44 -1.14 17.50 -2.68
C ASN A 44 -1.54 18.29 -1.41
N PRO A 45 -2.82 18.24 -0.98
CA PRO A 45 -3.30 19.05 0.13
C PRO A 45 -2.69 18.66 1.50
N ASP A 46 -2.32 17.40 1.70
CA ASP A 46 -1.81 16.89 2.98
C ASP A 46 -0.29 17.10 3.16
N SER A 47 0.45 17.12 2.04
CA SER A 47 1.92 17.19 2.06
C SER A 47 2.49 18.50 1.50
N GLU A 48 1.63 19.37 0.94
CA GLU A 48 1.95 20.59 0.17
C GLU A 48 2.91 20.42 -1.02
N LYS A 49 3.43 19.20 -1.21
CA LYS A 49 4.32 18.83 -2.30
C LYS A 49 3.54 18.79 -3.61
N ARG A 50 4.22 19.18 -4.68
CA ARG A 50 3.70 19.05 -6.03
C ARG A 50 3.44 17.58 -6.35
N GLU A 51 2.23 17.28 -6.80
CA GLU A 51 1.92 15.93 -7.26
C GLU A 51 2.81 15.58 -8.45
N ARG A 52 3.27 14.31 -8.49
CA ARG A 52 4.06 13.81 -9.63
C ARG A 52 3.25 13.77 -10.94
N ARG A 53 1.92 13.82 -10.87
CA ARG A 53 1.02 13.81 -12.02
C ARG A 53 0.49 15.22 -12.31
N TYR A 54 0.49 15.59 -13.57
CA TYR A 54 -0.14 16.82 -14.05
C TYR A 54 -1.40 16.49 -14.86
N ARG A 55 -2.35 17.42 -14.89
CA ARG A 55 -3.48 17.43 -15.81
C ARG A 55 -3.11 18.23 -17.05
N LEU A 56 -3.54 17.80 -18.24
CA LEU A 56 -3.50 18.65 -19.43
C LEU A 56 -4.67 19.63 -19.39
N ARG A 57 -4.38 20.90 -19.68
CA ARG A 57 -5.41 21.92 -19.90
C ARG A 57 -6.11 21.69 -21.23
N ASP A 58 -7.29 22.27 -21.37
CA ASP A 58 -7.96 22.29 -22.67
C ASP A 58 -7.07 22.98 -23.72
N ARG A 59 -7.14 22.56 -24.98
CA ARG A 59 -6.32 23.14 -26.05
C ARG A 59 -6.65 24.62 -26.29
N THR A 60 -7.88 25.05 -26.00
CA THR A 60 -8.28 26.47 -26.07
C THR A 60 -7.56 27.36 -25.04
N GLU A 61 -7.08 26.77 -23.94
CA GLU A 61 -6.26 27.45 -22.94
C GLU A 61 -4.77 27.47 -23.30
N TRP A 62 -4.37 26.79 -24.38
CA TRP A 62 -2.97 26.76 -24.80
C TRP A 62 -2.68 28.03 -25.57
N VAL A 63 -1.54 28.63 -25.27
CA VAL A 63 -1.08 29.81 -25.98
C VAL A 63 0.04 29.38 -26.91
N GLU A 64 -0.15 29.70 -28.18
CA GLU A 64 0.77 29.39 -29.26
C GLU A 64 1.29 30.69 -29.89
N VAL A 65 2.61 30.77 -30.04
CA VAL A 65 3.29 31.93 -30.63
C VAL A 65 4.19 31.44 -31.76
N ALA A 66 4.13 32.10 -32.92
CA ALA A 66 5.04 31.83 -34.02
C ALA A 66 6.44 32.37 -33.69
N VAL A 67 7.45 31.50 -33.81
CA VAL A 67 8.87 31.75 -33.59
C VAL A 67 9.69 31.16 -34.75
N PRO A 68 9.50 31.66 -35.98
CA PRO A 68 10.13 31.10 -37.18
C PRO A 68 11.67 31.07 -37.12
N GLU A 69 12.28 31.96 -36.33
CA GLU A 69 13.72 32.03 -36.09
C GLU A 69 14.28 30.82 -35.33
N LEU A 70 13.45 30.07 -34.60
CA LEU A 70 13.83 28.84 -33.89
C LEU A 70 13.51 27.56 -34.68
N ARG A 71 13.04 27.70 -35.92
CA ARG A 71 12.66 26.58 -36.78
C ARG A 71 13.88 25.73 -37.14
N VAL A 72 13.72 24.42 -37.04
CA VAL A 72 14.74 23.42 -37.42
C VAL A 72 14.36 22.69 -38.71
N VAL A 73 13.07 22.44 -38.92
CA VAL A 73 12.51 21.78 -40.11
C VAL A 73 11.34 22.57 -40.66
N ASP A 74 11.07 22.44 -41.97
CA ASP A 74 9.88 23.03 -42.57
C ASP A 74 8.58 22.31 -42.14
N ASP A 75 7.45 22.99 -42.35
CA ASP A 75 6.14 22.47 -41.99
C ASP A 75 5.79 21.18 -42.76
N ALA A 76 6.19 21.07 -44.02
CA ALA A 76 5.90 19.91 -44.85
C ALA A 76 6.57 18.63 -44.32
N LEU A 77 7.84 18.71 -43.91
CA LEU A 77 8.58 17.60 -43.31
C LEU A 77 8.04 17.25 -41.93
N PHE A 78 7.69 18.26 -41.13
CA PHE A 78 7.09 18.06 -39.82
C PHE A 78 5.74 17.33 -39.92
N ASP A 79 4.89 17.74 -40.86
CA ASP A 79 3.59 17.12 -41.11
C ASP A 79 3.72 15.71 -41.69
N ALA A 80 4.67 15.48 -42.59
CA ALA A 80 4.97 14.15 -43.12
C ALA A 80 5.42 13.18 -42.02
N ALA A 81 6.25 13.64 -41.06
CA ALA A 81 6.66 12.83 -39.92
C ALA A 81 5.46 12.46 -39.02
N HIS A 82 4.55 13.40 -38.77
CA HIS A 82 3.32 13.13 -38.03
C HIS A 82 2.38 12.18 -38.78
N ALA A 83 2.21 12.34 -40.09
CA ALA A 83 1.43 11.42 -40.92
C ALA A 83 1.99 10.00 -40.84
N GLU A 84 3.32 9.84 -40.86
CA GLU A 84 3.96 8.53 -40.69
C GLU A 84 3.77 7.96 -39.28
N ILE A 85 3.78 8.80 -38.24
CA ILE A 85 3.45 8.39 -36.87
C ILE A 85 2.02 7.85 -36.81
N GLU A 86 1.05 8.59 -37.37
CA GLU A 86 -0.36 8.17 -37.43
C GLU A 86 -0.52 6.88 -38.23
N ARG A 87 0.13 6.76 -39.39
CA ARG A 87 0.10 5.54 -40.23
C ARG A 87 0.64 4.32 -39.49
N ARG A 88 1.68 4.50 -38.66
CA ARG A 88 2.27 3.43 -37.84
C ARG A 88 1.51 3.16 -36.55
N LYS A 89 0.53 3.98 -36.18
CA LYS A 89 -0.32 3.67 -35.02
C LYS A 89 -1.09 2.39 -35.33
N ARG A 90 -0.86 1.38 -34.50
CA ARG A 90 -1.74 0.21 -34.47
C ARG A 90 -3.11 0.69 -33.98
N ALA A 91 -4.17 0.25 -34.65
CA ALA A 91 -5.53 0.45 -34.16
C ALA A 91 -5.57 0.05 -32.68
N PRO A 92 -6.21 0.87 -31.81
CA PRO A 92 -6.40 0.46 -30.43
C PRO A 92 -7.13 -0.88 -30.48
N GLN A 93 -6.47 -1.95 -30.03
CA GLN A 93 -7.16 -3.21 -29.82
C GLN A 93 -8.33 -2.90 -28.88
N ALA A 94 -9.56 -3.16 -29.35
CA ALA A 94 -10.74 -3.11 -28.50
C ALA A 94 -10.41 -3.90 -27.23
N ALA A 95 -10.51 -3.25 -26.07
CA ALA A 95 -10.07 -3.73 -24.76
C ALA A 95 -8.58 -3.60 -24.39
N SER A 96 -7.85 -2.59 -24.87
CA SER A 96 -6.70 -2.07 -24.13
C SER A 96 -7.20 -1.10 -23.04
N PRO A 97 -7.20 -1.47 -21.73
CA PRO A 97 -7.52 -0.54 -20.66
C PRO A 97 -6.35 0.43 -20.48
N ALA A 98 -6.10 1.28 -21.48
CA ALA A 98 -5.05 2.29 -21.48
C ALA A 98 -5.31 3.40 -20.45
N GLY A 99 -6.53 3.44 -19.88
CA GLY A 99 -6.93 4.32 -18.80
C GLY A 99 -7.00 3.67 -17.41
N GLN A 100 -6.94 2.33 -17.30
CA GLN A 100 -6.86 1.70 -15.97
C GLN A 100 -5.39 1.63 -15.57
N THR A 101 -5.10 1.92 -14.31
CA THR A 101 -3.81 1.61 -13.70
C THR A 101 -3.54 0.12 -13.96
N ARG A 102 -2.61 -0.19 -14.89
CA ARG A 102 -2.19 -1.57 -15.14
C ARG A 102 -1.91 -2.21 -13.79
N ALA A 103 -2.60 -3.32 -13.50
CA ALA A 103 -2.40 -4.07 -12.28
C ALA A 103 -0.90 -4.26 -12.08
N ARG A 104 -0.39 -3.82 -10.92
CA ARG A 104 1.02 -4.03 -10.61
C ARG A 104 1.19 -5.51 -10.30
N HIS A 105 2.16 -6.13 -10.94
CA HIS A 105 2.52 -7.52 -10.65
C HIS A 105 3.49 -7.54 -9.47
N LEU A 106 3.47 -8.62 -8.70
CA LEU A 106 4.15 -8.72 -7.40
C LEU A 106 5.63 -8.28 -7.46
N LEU A 107 6.34 -8.70 -8.52
CA LEU A 107 7.77 -8.44 -8.68
C LEU A 107 8.10 -7.24 -9.59
N SER A 108 7.12 -6.40 -9.88
CA SER A 108 7.30 -5.21 -10.73
C SER A 108 8.30 -4.25 -10.09
N GLY A 109 9.40 -3.96 -10.80
CA GLY A 109 10.43 -3.03 -10.33
C GLY A 109 11.51 -3.67 -9.44
N LEU A 110 11.33 -4.92 -9.02
CA LEU A 110 12.30 -5.66 -8.20
C LEU A 110 13.31 -6.46 -9.02
N ILE A 111 12.87 -7.00 -10.17
CA ILE A 111 13.71 -7.85 -11.00
C ILE A 111 14.58 -6.97 -11.92
N ARG A 112 15.91 -7.14 -11.83
CA ARG A 112 16.88 -6.44 -12.67
C ARG A 112 17.65 -7.38 -13.58
N CYS A 113 17.98 -6.89 -14.76
CA CYS A 113 18.83 -7.59 -15.71
C CYS A 113 20.29 -7.47 -15.30
N SER A 114 20.97 -8.59 -15.07
CA SER A 114 22.41 -8.61 -14.79
C SER A 114 23.26 -8.05 -15.93
N CYS A 115 22.81 -8.18 -17.19
CA CYS A 115 23.59 -7.74 -18.34
C CYS A 115 23.59 -6.21 -18.56
N CYS A 116 22.50 -5.52 -18.23
CA CYS A 116 22.36 -4.09 -18.55
C CYS A 116 21.80 -3.23 -17.41
N GLY A 117 21.54 -3.82 -16.24
CA GLY A 117 20.94 -3.15 -15.09
C GLY A 117 19.48 -2.74 -15.24
N ALA A 118 18.89 -2.85 -16.44
CA ALA A 118 17.50 -2.46 -16.68
C ALA A 118 16.52 -3.40 -15.96
N ASN A 119 15.38 -2.84 -15.55
CA ASN A 119 14.30 -3.63 -14.95
C ASN A 119 13.72 -4.64 -15.93
N TYR A 120 13.25 -5.77 -15.41
CA TYR A 120 12.34 -6.63 -16.13
C TYR A 120 10.93 -6.05 -16.07
N THR A 121 10.20 -6.15 -17.18
CA THR A 121 8.82 -5.67 -17.32
C THR A 121 7.95 -6.79 -17.87
N ILE A 122 6.66 -6.75 -17.55
CA ILE A 122 5.72 -7.71 -18.11
C ILE A 122 5.57 -7.52 -19.62
N SER A 123 5.50 -8.65 -20.30
CA SER A 123 5.37 -8.76 -21.73
C SER A 123 4.35 -9.83 -22.08
N GLY A 124 3.38 -9.45 -22.92
CA GLY A 124 2.21 -10.29 -23.16
C GLY A 124 1.39 -10.45 -21.89
N LYS A 125 0.85 -11.65 -21.68
CA LYS A 125 0.02 -11.97 -20.52
C LYS A 125 0.86 -12.24 -19.26
N ASP A 126 1.87 -13.12 -19.36
CA ASP A 126 2.48 -13.76 -18.17
C ASP A 126 4.01 -13.93 -18.23
N TYR A 127 4.75 -13.04 -18.89
CA TYR A 127 6.22 -13.14 -18.96
C TYR A 127 6.93 -11.87 -18.51
N TYR A 128 7.97 -12.03 -17.69
CA TYR A 128 8.93 -10.97 -17.41
C TYR A 128 10.04 -10.99 -18.47
N ARG A 129 10.36 -9.82 -19.04
CA ARG A 129 11.47 -9.61 -19.98
C ARG A 129 12.27 -8.35 -19.67
N CYS A 130 13.57 -8.39 -19.93
CA CYS A 130 14.46 -7.24 -19.82
C CYS A 130 13.93 -6.04 -20.64
N ALA A 131 13.66 -4.90 -20.00
CA ALA A 131 13.19 -3.70 -20.68
C ALA A 131 14.24 -3.12 -21.63
N GLY A 132 15.53 -3.26 -21.31
CA GLY A 132 16.62 -2.82 -22.18
C GLY A 132 16.60 -3.54 -23.53
N GLN A 133 16.39 -4.85 -23.53
CA GLN A 133 16.27 -5.63 -24.77
C GLN A 133 14.94 -5.34 -25.48
N LYS A 134 13.83 -5.37 -24.75
CA LYS A 134 12.48 -5.26 -25.32
C LYS A 134 12.18 -3.87 -25.90
N GLU A 135 12.51 -2.81 -25.16
CA GLU A 135 12.11 -1.45 -25.50
C GLU A 135 13.20 -0.70 -26.28
N ARG A 136 14.47 -0.99 -26.02
CA ARG A 136 15.62 -0.28 -26.62
C ARG A 136 16.40 -1.14 -27.62
N GLY A 137 16.34 -2.47 -27.52
CA GLY A 137 17.16 -3.36 -28.34
C GLY A 137 18.66 -3.33 -28.00
N THR A 138 19.05 -2.67 -26.91
CA THR A 138 20.46 -2.41 -26.55
C THR A 138 21.06 -3.46 -25.62
N CYS A 139 20.28 -4.44 -25.18
CA CYS A 139 20.73 -5.55 -24.35
C CYS A 139 20.57 -6.87 -25.10
N GLY A 140 21.61 -7.72 -25.08
CA GLY A 140 21.59 -9.05 -25.68
C GLY A 140 20.75 -10.09 -24.92
N ASN A 141 20.30 -9.77 -23.71
CA ASN A 141 19.52 -10.69 -22.88
C ASN A 141 18.09 -10.85 -23.42
N ARG A 142 17.83 -11.99 -24.07
CA ARG A 142 16.52 -12.37 -24.63
C ARG A 142 15.73 -13.32 -23.73
N VAL A 143 16.21 -13.58 -22.51
CA VAL A 143 15.57 -14.50 -21.57
C VAL A 143 14.19 -13.97 -21.20
N SER A 144 13.18 -14.83 -21.38
CA SER A 144 11.81 -14.58 -20.98
C SER A 144 11.46 -15.53 -19.84
N VAL A 145 11.07 -14.99 -18.69
CA VAL A 145 10.77 -15.79 -17.49
C VAL A 145 9.26 -15.79 -17.26
N ARG A 146 8.66 -16.97 -17.04
CA ARG A 146 7.24 -17.07 -16.73
C ARG A 146 6.93 -16.44 -15.37
N LYS A 147 5.92 -15.58 -15.33
CA LYS A 147 5.48 -14.83 -14.16
C LYS A 147 5.12 -15.74 -12.99
N GLY A 148 4.22 -16.69 -13.22
CA GLY A 148 3.69 -17.58 -12.17
C GLY A 148 4.78 -18.34 -11.40
N PRO A 149 5.57 -19.19 -12.09
CA PRO A 149 6.65 -19.94 -11.43
C PRO A 149 7.66 -19.06 -10.70
N LEU A 150 8.02 -17.90 -11.27
CA LEU A 150 8.96 -16.98 -10.63
C LEU A 150 8.38 -16.38 -9.34
N GLU A 151 7.13 -15.92 -9.38
CA GLU A 151 6.44 -15.37 -8.21
C GLU A 151 6.26 -16.44 -7.12
N THR A 152 5.86 -17.66 -7.49
CA THR A 152 5.74 -18.79 -6.57
C THR A 152 7.07 -19.15 -5.91
N ALA A 153 8.15 -19.25 -6.69
CA ALA A 153 9.48 -19.54 -6.15
C ALA A 153 9.97 -18.42 -5.21
N THR A 154 9.74 -17.16 -5.58
CA THR A 154 10.14 -16.01 -4.75
C THR A 154 9.39 -15.99 -3.43
N LEU A 155 8.08 -16.23 -3.44
CA LEU A 155 7.26 -16.31 -2.21
C LEU A 155 7.63 -17.52 -1.35
N ALA A 156 8.01 -18.65 -1.95
CA ALA A 156 8.48 -19.81 -1.20
C ALA A 156 9.78 -19.50 -0.45
N VAL A 157 10.76 -18.87 -1.12
CA VAL A 157 12.01 -18.44 -0.48
C VAL A 157 11.74 -17.44 0.64
N LEU A 158 10.84 -16.47 0.42
CA LEU A 158 10.45 -15.51 1.47
C LEU A 158 9.83 -16.21 2.68
N GLN A 159 8.94 -17.18 2.44
CA GLN A 159 8.32 -17.98 3.49
C GLN A 159 9.37 -18.76 4.29
N GLU A 160 10.34 -19.39 3.62
CA GLU A 160 11.45 -20.09 4.27
C GLU A 160 12.28 -19.15 5.15
N HIS A 161 12.59 -17.95 4.64
CA HIS A 161 13.32 -16.95 5.42
C HIS A 161 12.51 -16.49 6.63
N ILE A 162 11.22 -16.16 6.50
CA ILE A 162 10.38 -15.75 7.63
C ILE A 162 10.26 -16.87 8.68
N LEU A 163 10.29 -18.13 8.26
CA LEU A 163 10.22 -19.30 9.13
C LEU A 163 11.59 -19.80 9.61
N ALA A 164 12.67 -19.05 9.37
CA ALA A 164 13.98 -19.38 9.90
C ALA A 164 13.95 -19.35 11.44
N ASP A 165 14.79 -20.20 12.06
CA ASP A 165 14.79 -20.43 13.51
C ASP A 165 14.92 -19.13 14.33
N GLU A 166 15.69 -18.16 13.83
CA GLU A 166 15.84 -16.85 14.48
C GLU A 166 14.51 -16.07 14.58
N HIS A 167 13.70 -16.08 13.51
CA HIS A 167 12.44 -15.36 13.47
C HIS A 167 11.34 -16.12 14.21
N VAL A 168 11.38 -17.45 14.18
CA VAL A 168 10.51 -18.30 15.00
C VAL A 168 10.74 -18.02 16.47
N ARG A 169 12.00 -17.92 16.91
CA ARG A 169 12.33 -17.54 18.29
C ARG A 169 11.79 -16.17 18.67
N VAL A 170 12.01 -15.15 17.83
CA VAL A 170 11.47 -13.81 18.06
C VAL A 170 9.94 -13.84 18.16
N PHE A 171 9.27 -14.57 17.28
CA PHE A 171 7.81 -14.71 17.34
C PHE A 171 7.34 -15.30 18.68
N ILE A 172 7.97 -16.37 19.14
CA ILE A 172 7.64 -17.00 20.41
C ILE A 172 7.86 -16.04 21.58
N GLU A 173 9.03 -15.39 21.65
CA GLU A 173 9.38 -14.45 22.72
C GLU A 173 8.37 -13.29 22.80
N GLU A 174 8.00 -12.72 21.64
CA GLU A 174 7.03 -11.63 21.56
C GLU A 174 5.60 -12.11 21.89
N PHE A 175 5.23 -13.31 21.45
CA PHE A 175 3.93 -13.91 21.78
C PHE A 175 3.79 -14.14 23.29
N GLU A 176 4.80 -14.71 23.93
CA GLU A 176 4.83 -14.93 25.37
C GLU A 176 4.76 -13.59 26.12
N ARG A 177 5.50 -12.57 25.67
CA ARG A 177 5.46 -11.23 26.27
C ARG A 177 4.06 -10.63 26.20
N GLU A 178 3.42 -10.69 25.04
CA GLU A 178 2.07 -10.15 24.85
C GLU A 178 1.03 -10.93 25.66
N LEU A 179 1.14 -12.25 25.72
CA LEU A 179 0.27 -13.11 26.53
C LEU A 179 0.39 -12.74 28.03
N GLN A 180 1.62 -12.54 28.52
CA GLN A 180 1.86 -12.11 29.90
C GLN A 180 1.28 -10.71 30.16
N GLN A 181 1.42 -9.79 29.22
CA GLN A 181 0.88 -8.44 29.33
C GLN A 181 -0.66 -8.46 29.41
N LEU A 182 -1.33 -9.18 28.51
CA LEU A 182 -2.79 -9.33 28.53
C LEU A 182 -3.27 -10.00 29.82
N THR A 183 -2.57 -11.04 30.27
CA THR A 183 -2.89 -11.72 31.54
C THR A 183 -2.77 -10.78 32.75
N ARG A 184 -1.72 -9.94 32.79
CA ARG A 184 -1.54 -8.91 33.84
C ARG A 184 -2.62 -7.84 33.79
N GLN A 185 -3.04 -7.42 32.59
CA GLN A 185 -4.12 -6.45 32.42
C GLN A 185 -5.46 -7.03 32.90
N ASP A 186 -5.79 -8.26 32.51
CA ASP A 186 -7.04 -8.91 32.92
C ASP A 186 -7.10 -9.15 34.43
N THR A 187 -6.01 -9.66 35.02
CA THR A 187 -5.91 -9.83 36.48
C THR A 187 -5.99 -8.51 37.24
N GLY A 188 -5.29 -7.47 36.78
CA GLY A 188 -5.37 -6.14 37.37
C GLY A 188 -6.77 -5.51 37.28
N GLN A 189 -7.46 -5.66 36.15
CA GLN A 189 -8.84 -5.21 35.98
C GLN A 189 -9.81 -5.96 36.89
N HIS A 190 -9.63 -7.28 37.03
CA HIS A 190 -10.44 -8.10 37.92
C HIS A 190 -10.26 -7.69 39.39
N ASP A 191 -9.02 -7.54 39.85
CA ASP A 191 -8.72 -7.14 41.23
C ASP A 191 -9.25 -5.73 41.54
N ALA A 192 -9.11 -4.79 40.60
CA ALA A 192 -9.66 -3.44 40.72
C ALA A 192 -11.20 -3.46 40.81
N ALA A 193 -11.86 -4.26 39.97
CA ALA A 193 -13.31 -4.42 39.99
C ALA A 193 -13.78 -5.05 41.32
N GLN A 194 -13.06 -6.05 41.85
CA GLN A 194 -13.40 -6.69 43.11
C GLN A 194 -13.20 -5.74 44.31
N LYS A 195 -12.12 -4.95 44.32
CA LYS A 195 -11.90 -3.90 45.34
C LYS A 195 -13.01 -2.85 45.31
N ARG A 196 -13.38 -2.35 44.12
CA ARG A 196 -14.46 -1.37 43.97
C ARG A 196 -15.80 -1.94 44.41
N LEU A 197 -16.09 -3.21 44.11
CA LEU A 197 -17.31 -3.88 44.55
C LEU A 197 -17.42 -3.95 46.08
N LYS A 198 -16.31 -4.26 46.78
CA LYS A 198 -16.27 -4.23 48.25
C LYS A 198 -16.53 -2.83 48.79
N GLN A 199 -15.84 -1.82 48.23
CA GLN A 199 -16.01 -0.43 48.64
C GLN A 199 -17.45 0.06 48.48
N VAL A 200 -18.06 -0.13 47.30
CA VAL A 200 -19.44 0.27 47.02
C VAL A 200 -20.43 -0.47 47.93
N THR A 201 -20.14 -1.72 48.29
CA THR A 201 -21.00 -2.48 49.23
C THR A 201 -20.97 -1.86 50.62
N THR A 202 -19.80 -1.51 51.15
CA THR A 202 -19.67 -0.82 52.44
C THR A 202 -20.28 0.58 52.41
N GLU A 203 -20.13 1.32 51.30
CA GLU A 203 -20.76 2.63 51.12
C GLU A 203 -22.29 2.52 51.18
N ILE A 204 -22.88 1.54 50.51
CA ILE A 204 -24.34 1.28 50.56
C ILE A 204 -24.79 0.94 51.99
N GLU A 205 -24.06 0.08 52.70
CA GLU A 205 -24.37 -0.26 54.10
C GLU A 205 -24.38 0.99 55.00
N ASN A 206 -23.37 1.86 54.87
CA ASN A 206 -23.30 3.11 55.63
C ASN A 206 -24.44 4.07 55.28
N LEU A 207 -24.82 4.18 54.01
CA LEU A 207 -25.95 5.01 53.59
C LEU A 207 -27.27 4.48 54.14
N TYR A 208 -27.45 3.15 54.20
CA TYR A 208 -28.60 2.52 54.83
C TYR A 208 -28.67 2.78 56.34
N GLN A 209 -27.54 2.71 57.06
CA GLN A 209 -27.50 3.06 58.48
C GLN A 209 -27.92 4.53 58.72
N ASN A 210 -27.47 5.46 57.89
CA ASN A 210 -27.87 6.88 57.98
C ASN A 210 -29.36 7.11 57.66
N LEU A 211 -29.93 6.33 56.74
CA LEU A 211 -31.36 6.38 56.43
C LEU A 211 -32.20 5.89 57.63
N LEU A 212 -31.78 4.80 58.28
CA LEU A 212 -32.43 4.26 59.47
C LEU A 212 -32.30 5.20 60.68
N ALA A 213 -31.23 6.00 60.75
CA ALA A 213 -31.04 7.05 61.76
C ALA A 213 -31.89 8.33 61.52
N GLY A 214 -32.74 8.36 60.48
CA GLY A 214 -33.77 9.39 60.28
C GLY A 214 -33.40 10.57 59.37
N LEU A 215 -32.22 10.57 58.75
CA LEU A 215 -31.77 11.65 57.85
C LEU A 215 -32.13 11.35 56.37
N ALA A 216 -33.43 11.23 56.07
CA ALA A 216 -33.90 10.85 54.73
C ALA A 216 -34.01 12.06 53.78
N SER A 217 -32.91 12.46 53.12
CA SER A 217 -32.95 13.48 52.05
C SER A 217 -33.18 12.86 50.65
N PRO A 218 -33.76 13.62 49.69
CA PRO A 218 -33.84 13.18 48.29
C PRO A 218 -32.47 12.87 47.67
N ALA A 219 -31.44 13.63 48.05
CA ALA A 219 -30.07 13.39 47.60
C ALA A 219 -29.52 12.03 48.08
N LEU A 220 -29.82 11.64 49.33
CA LEU A 220 -29.41 10.36 49.89
C LEU A 220 -30.02 9.17 49.11
N ARG A 221 -31.30 9.28 48.73
CA ARG A 221 -31.99 8.27 47.90
C ARG A 221 -31.35 8.14 46.51
N ALA A 222 -30.97 9.24 45.89
CA ALA A 222 -30.27 9.23 44.60
C ALA A 222 -28.89 8.57 44.69
N MET A 223 -28.12 8.85 45.76
CA MET A 223 -26.81 8.24 46.00
C MET A 223 -26.91 6.72 46.21
N ILE A 224 -27.92 6.25 46.95
CA ILE A 224 -28.16 4.81 47.14
C ILE A 224 -28.46 4.15 45.79
N ALA A 225 -29.38 4.70 44.99
CA ALA A 225 -29.74 4.16 43.69
C ALA A 225 -28.53 4.09 42.72
N GLU A 226 -27.68 5.13 42.72
CA GLU A 226 -26.46 5.15 41.91
C GLU A 226 -25.47 4.06 42.32
N ARG A 227 -25.21 3.92 43.62
CA ARG A 227 -24.27 2.92 44.15
C ARG A 227 -24.80 1.50 43.98
N GLU A 228 -26.10 1.27 44.10
CA GLU A 228 -26.72 -0.02 43.80
C GLU A 228 -26.61 -0.37 42.30
N ALA A 229 -26.85 0.59 41.41
CA ALA A 229 -26.64 0.40 39.98
C ALA A 229 -25.16 0.09 39.66
N GLU A 230 -24.22 0.77 40.31
CA GLU A 230 -22.79 0.49 40.19
C GLU A 230 -22.44 -0.92 40.68
N LYS A 231 -22.97 -1.35 41.84
CA LYS A 231 -22.80 -2.70 42.38
C LYS A 231 -23.30 -3.78 41.41
N VAL A 232 -24.46 -3.58 40.79
CA VAL A 232 -25.01 -4.50 39.77
C VAL A 232 -24.08 -4.58 38.56
N ARG A 233 -23.61 -3.44 38.04
CA ARG A 233 -22.66 -3.40 36.92
C ARG A 233 -21.34 -4.11 37.24
N LEU A 234 -20.78 -3.88 38.42
CA LEU A 234 -19.52 -4.50 38.85
C LEU A 234 -19.68 -6.00 39.08
N LYS A 235 -20.81 -6.47 39.63
CA LYS A 235 -21.11 -7.91 39.76
C LYS A 235 -21.26 -8.60 38.40
N ALA A 236 -21.98 -7.98 37.46
CA ALA A 236 -22.12 -8.52 36.11
C ALA A 236 -20.76 -8.62 35.39
N ARG A 237 -19.92 -7.60 35.55
CA ARG A 237 -18.56 -7.58 34.99
C ARG A 237 -17.64 -8.61 35.65
N GLY A 238 -17.70 -8.77 36.98
CA GLY A 238 -16.92 -9.76 37.72
C GLY A 238 -17.33 -11.20 37.42
N GLY A 239 -18.63 -11.49 37.28
CA GLY A 239 -19.12 -12.82 36.91
C GLY A 239 -18.68 -13.24 35.51
N ALA A 240 -18.72 -12.32 34.53
CA ALA A 240 -18.25 -12.58 33.17
C ALA A 240 -16.73 -12.83 33.07
N VAL A 241 -15.94 -12.27 34.00
CA VAL A 241 -14.49 -12.49 34.07
C VAL A 241 -14.16 -13.76 34.88
N HIS A 242 -14.96 -14.13 35.88
CA HIS A 242 -14.73 -15.35 36.68
C HIS A 242 -14.89 -16.65 35.87
N ASP A 243 -15.82 -16.69 34.90
CA ASP A 243 -15.97 -17.81 33.95
C ASP A 243 -14.80 -17.91 32.96
N ARG A 244 -14.07 -16.82 32.75
CA ARG A 244 -12.79 -16.80 32.03
C ARG A 244 -11.66 -16.77 33.04
N LYS A 245 -11.45 -17.85 33.80
CA LYS A 245 -10.14 -18.03 34.46
C LYS A 245 -9.06 -17.83 33.38
N PRO A 246 -8.21 -16.79 33.48
CA PRO A 246 -7.10 -16.64 32.55
C PRO A 246 -6.03 -17.63 32.99
N THR A 247 -6.31 -18.91 32.81
CA THR A 247 -5.25 -19.87 32.53
C THR A 247 -4.79 -19.46 31.14
N ALA A 248 -3.90 -18.47 31.08
CA ALA A 248 -3.00 -18.32 29.97
C ALA A 248 -2.21 -19.62 29.93
N ILE A 249 -2.77 -20.64 29.29
CA ILE A 249 -2.07 -21.86 28.96
C ILE A 249 -1.00 -21.36 28.01
N LEU A 250 0.22 -21.24 28.51
CA LEU A 250 1.41 -21.12 27.67
C LEU A 250 1.32 -22.27 26.69
N LEU A 251 0.96 -21.94 25.44
CA LEU A 251 0.90 -22.93 24.39
C LEU A 251 2.32 -23.52 24.29
N PRO A 252 2.47 -24.85 24.27
CA PRO A 252 3.77 -25.45 24.07
C PRO A 252 4.42 -24.89 22.80
N HIS A 253 5.74 -24.65 22.82
CA HIS A 253 6.47 -24.12 21.66
C HIS A 253 6.09 -24.79 20.32
N PRO A 254 5.92 -26.14 20.23
CA PRO A 254 5.51 -26.77 18.98
C PRO A 254 4.17 -26.26 18.42
N VAL A 255 3.19 -25.95 19.28
CA VAL A 255 1.89 -25.43 18.87
C VAL A 255 2.01 -23.98 18.37
N LEU A 256 2.83 -23.17 19.03
CA LEU A 256 3.11 -21.79 18.59
C LEU A 256 3.81 -21.76 17.24
N VAL A 257 4.77 -22.66 17.01
CA VAL A 257 5.46 -22.80 15.73
C VAL A 257 4.47 -23.17 14.62
N GLU A 258 3.55 -24.10 14.86
CA GLU A 258 2.52 -24.46 13.87
C GLU A 258 1.54 -23.32 13.59
N GLN A 259 1.15 -22.56 14.61
CA GLN A 259 0.32 -21.36 14.40
C GLN A 259 1.06 -20.29 13.59
N PHE A 260 2.35 -20.07 13.85
CA PHE A 260 3.17 -19.16 13.08
C PHE A 260 3.28 -19.59 11.62
N ARG A 261 3.57 -20.89 11.38
CA ARG A 261 3.58 -21.48 10.03
C ARG A 261 2.26 -21.29 9.31
N SER A 262 1.13 -21.53 9.97
CA SER A 262 -0.21 -21.34 9.42
C SER A 262 -0.46 -19.87 9.03
N LYS A 263 -0.08 -18.92 9.89
CA LYS A 263 -0.21 -17.48 9.60
C LYS A 263 0.65 -17.05 8.41
N VAL A 264 1.89 -17.53 8.33
CA VAL A 264 2.78 -17.25 7.19
C VAL A 264 2.23 -17.86 5.89
N ALA A 265 1.69 -19.08 5.94
CA ALA A 265 1.04 -19.71 4.80
C ALA A 265 -0.21 -18.93 4.33
N SER A 266 -1.02 -18.44 5.28
CA SER A 266 -2.18 -17.60 4.99
C SER A 266 -1.75 -16.27 4.34
N LEU A 267 -0.70 -15.62 4.85
CA LEU A 267 -0.13 -14.42 4.26
C LEU A 267 0.26 -14.65 2.79
N ARG A 268 0.94 -15.76 2.50
CA ARG A 268 1.29 -16.13 1.12
C ARG A 268 0.04 -16.26 0.24
N GLN A 269 -1.01 -16.92 0.72
CA GLN A 269 -2.26 -17.06 -0.02
C GLN A 269 -2.94 -15.70 -0.27
N SER A 270 -2.93 -14.80 0.72
CA SER A 270 -3.46 -13.44 0.55
C SER A 270 -2.66 -12.62 -0.47
N LEU A 271 -1.34 -12.79 -0.53
CA LEU A 271 -0.49 -12.16 -1.55
C LEU A 271 -0.72 -12.73 -2.97
N ASP A 272 -1.43 -13.84 -3.09
CA ASP A 272 -1.85 -14.40 -4.38
C ASP A 272 -3.20 -13.82 -4.88
N ASP A 273 -3.96 -13.16 -4.01
CA ASP A 273 -5.22 -12.50 -4.35
C ASP A 273 -4.98 -11.29 -5.30
N ALA A 274 -5.73 -11.23 -6.39
CA ALA A 274 -5.63 -10.18 -7.39
C ALA A 274 -5.90 -8.77 -6.84
N LEU A 275 -6.76 -8.63 -5.83
CA LEU A 275 -7.10 -7.35 -5.21
C LEU A 275 -5.93 -6.82 -4.34
N ILE A 276 -5.29 -7.70 -3.59
CA ILE A 276 -4.20 -7.37 -2.66
C ILE A 276 -2.88 -7.18 -3.40
N ARG A 277 -2.66 -7.93 -4.49
CA ARG A 277 -1.41 -7.92 -5.26
C ARG A 277 -0.95 -6.54 -5.72
N THR A 278 -1.86 -5.67 -6.11
CA THR A 278 -1.49 -4.34 -6.61
C THR A 278 -0.94 -3.45 -5.49
N GLU A 279 -1.52 -3.54 -4.30
CA GLU A 279 -1.07 -2.84 -3.10
C GLU A 279 0.23 -3.42 -2.58
N ALA A 280 0.32 -4.75 -2.46
CA ALA A 280 1.55 -5.43 -2.08
C ALA A 280 2.73 -5.07 -2.99
N ALA A 281 2.52 -5.06 -4.31
CA ALA A 281 3.54 -4.65 -5.26
C ALA A 281 3.94 -3.17 -5.08
N ALA A 282 3.03 -2.30 -4.65
CA ALA A 282 3.36 -0.91 -4.36
C ALA A 282 4.21 -0.75 -3.10
N VAL A 283 3.92 -1.49 -2.04
CA VAL A 283 4.71 -1.51 -0.80
C VAL A 283 6.11 -2.08 -1.07
N LEU A 284 6.20 -3.20 -1.80
CA LEU A 284 7.50 -3.84 -2.07
C LEU A 284 8.41 -3.01 -2.98
N SER A 285 7.86 -2.13 -3.82
CA SER A 285 8.63 -1.30 -4.77
C SER A 285 8.83 0.15 -4.31
N ALA A 286 8.37 0.50 -3.11
CA ALA A 286 8.57 1.81 -2.48
C ALA A 286 10.01 1.96 -1.97
#